data_AF-A0A672K9U8-F1
#
_entry.id   AF-A0A672K9U8-F1
#
_cell.length_a   1.000
_cell.length_b   1.000
_cell.length_c   1.000
_cell.angle_alpha   90.00
_cell.angle_beta   90.00
_cell.angle_gamma   90.00
#
_symmetry.space_group_name_H-M   'P 1'
#
loop_
_entity.id
_entity.type
_entity.pdbx_description
1 polymer ?
#
loop_
_entity_poly.entity_id
_entity_poly.type
_entity_poly.pdbx_seq_one_letter_code
_entity_poly.pdbx_strand_id
1 'polypeptide(L)'
;MHHLIFTGFSLLIFTGLHVSVRSTGRRLERSSERHFTSLLTVSNGMRWGSWGRSEFCPNGTYAKGFNGVEEVRFVMEGSKHETLSFMLNLKFNCSGVYEMVGEGAAWGEWGEWSPTCQGRGICGIRTRIEEPQGFGDDTALNDVIMYCCD
;
A
#
# COMPACT_ATOMS: atom_id res chain seq x y z
N MET A 1 -73.52 36.10 16.28
CA MET A 1 -72.40 35.28 16.78
C MET A 1 -71.16 35.63 15.96
N HIS A 2 -70.19 36.21 16.66
CA HIS A 2 -68.83 36.74 16.38
C HIS A 2 -68.10 36.45 15.04
N HIS A 3 -67.65 37.48 14.30
CA HIS A 3 -66.30 38.13 14.26
C HIS A 3 -65.20 37.30 13.54
N LEU A 4 -64.73 37.69 12.35
CA LEU A 4 -63.58 38.60 12.03
C LEU A 4 -62.17 38.04 12.37
N ILE A 5 -61.38 37.82 11.30
CA ILE A 5 -59.96 38.21 11.08
C ILE A 5 -58.80 37.42 11.75
N PHE A 6 -57.79 37.11 10.91
CA PHE A 6 -56.32 37.28 11.08
C PHE A 6 -55.39 36.04 11.10
N THR A 7 -54.33 36.17 10.29
CA THR A 7 -52.94 35.65 10.43
C THR A 7 -52.74 34.14 10.39
N GLY A 8 -51.84 33.57 9.58
CA GLY A 8 -50.45 33.95 9.34
C GLY A 8 -49.52 32.91 10.01
N PHE A 9 -48.29 32.76 9.50
CA PHE A 9 -47.24 31.75 9.81
C PHE A 9 -47.31 30.48 8.95
N SER A 10 -46.62 30.39 7.80
CA SER A 10 -45.16 30.36 7.62
C SER A 10 -44.49 29.23 8.40
N LEU A 11 -44.18 28.13 7.72
CA LEU A 11 -42.97 27.37 7.96
C LEU A 11 -42.41 26.94 6.60
N LEU A 12 -41.51 27.79 6.07
CA LEU A 12 -40.31 27.30 5.38
C LEU A 12 -39.70 26.19 6.24
N ILE A 13 -39.15 25.12 5.64
CA ILE A 13 -37.85 24.53 6.01
C ILE A 13 -37.58 23.23 5.22
N PHE A 14 -36.56 23.36 4.36
CA PHE A 14 -35.72 22.34 3.74
C PHE A 14 -36.40 21.22 2.95
N THR A 15 -36.73 21.50 1.68
CA THR A 15 -36.39 20.51 0.66
C THR A 15 -34.89 20.27 0.80
N GLY A 16 -34.54 19.12 1.39
CA GLY A 16 -33.16 18.68 1.53
C GLY A 16 -32.55 18.62 0.15
N LEU A 17 -31.84 19.68 -0.23
CA LEU A 17 -30.85 19.61 -1.27
C LEU A 17 -29.82 18.61 -0.75
N HIS A 18 -30.02 17.33 -1.08
CA HIS A 18 -28.94 16.37 -1.01
C HIS A 18 -27.90 16.88 -2.00
N VAL A 19 -26.98 17.71 -1.50
CA VAL A 19 -25.70 17.94 -2.13
C VAL A 19 -25.05 16.56 -2.12
N SER A 20 -25.23 15.82 -3.20
CA SER A 20 -24.37 14.70 -3.50
C SER A 20 -22.99 15.30 -3.66
N VAL A 21 -22.21 15.26 -2.57
CA VAL A 21 -20.77 15.42 -2.68
C VAL A 21 -20.31 14.20 -3.45
N ARG A 22 -20.32 14.30 -4.79
CA ARG A 22 -19.36 13.55 -5.58
C ARG A 22 -18.02 14.10 -5.14
N SER A 23 -17.42 13.42 -4.16
CA SER A 23 -15.98 13.42 -4.04
C SER A 23 -15.50 12.95 -5.40
N THR A 24 -15.17 13.90 -6.27
CA THR A 24 -14.22 13.68 -7.34
C THR A 24 -12.90 13.50 -6.64
N GLY A 25 -12.75 12.36 -5.96
CA GLY A 25 -11.45 11.81 -5.67
C GLY A 25 -10.82 11.67 -7.05
N ARG A 26 -10.00 12.66 -7.42
CA ARG A 26 -9.11 12.55 -8.57
C ARG A 26 -8.34 11.27 -8.27
N ARG A 27 -8.68 10.19 -8.97
CA ARG A 27 -7.84 9.00 -9.05
C ARG A 27 -6.52 9.53 -9.57
N LEU A 28 -5.58 9.71 -8.67
CA LEU A 28 -4.28 10.28 -9.00
C LEU A 28 -3.66 9.33 -10.00
N GLU A 29 -3.30 9.84 -11.18
CA GLU A 29 -2.80 8.99 -12.25
C GLU A 29 -1.60 8.19 -11.74
N ARG A 30 -1.71 6.88 -11.92
CA ARG A 30 -0.67 5.92 -11.58
C ARG A 30 0.54 6.21 -12.46
N SER A 31 1.53 6.87 -11.89
CA SER A 31 2.63 7.47 -12.63
C SER A 31 3.73 6.44 -12.90
N SER A 32 3.54 5.54 -13.87
CA SER A 32 4.54 4.51 -14.20
C SER A 32 5.80 5.04 -14.91
N GLU A 33 5.82 6.31 -15.34
CA GLU A 33 6.89 6.91 -16.15
C GLU A 33 7.59 8.10 -15.45
N ARG A 34 7.53 8.16 -14.11
CA ARG A 34 8.16 9.25 -13.38
C ARG A 34 9.69 9.19 -13.55
N HIS A 35 10.30 10.29 -13.96
CA HIS A 35 11.76 10.41 -13.96
C HIS A 35 12.30 10.25 -12.54
N PHE A 36 13.24 9.32 -12.35
CA PHE A 36 13.91 9.06 -11.09
C PHE A 36 15.41 9.29 -11.24
N THR A 37 16.06 9.75 -10.17
CA THR A 37 17.49 10.10 -10.18
C THR A 37 18.39 8.87 -10.05
N SER A 38 17.94 7.86 -9.30
CA SER A 38 18.73 6.67 -8.98
C SER A 38 17.82 5.47 -8.71
N LEU A 39 18.31 4.28 -9.05
CA LEU A 39 17.67 2.99 -8.73
C LEU A 39 18.41 2.33 -7.57
N LEU A 40 17.67 1.91 -6.55
CA LEU A 40 18.20 1.08 -5.47
C LEU A 40 18.04 -0.39 -5.84
N THR A 41 19.13 -1.15 -5.81
CA THR A 41 19.14 -2.59 -6.07
C THR A 41 19.89 -3.32 -4.95
N VAL A 42 19.49 -4.56 -4.68
CA VAL A 42 20.20 -5.45 -3.75
C VAL A 42 20.92 -6.56 -4.51
N SER A 43 22.07 -7.02 -4.01
CA SER A 43 22.90 -8.02 -4.69
C SER A 43 22.44 -9.47 -4.45
N ASN A 44 21.62 -9.71 -3.43
CA ASN A 44 21.08 -11.02 -3.07
C ASN A 44 19.74 -11.33 -3.75
N GLY A 45 19.29 -10.48 -4.69
CA GLY A 45 18.09 -10.73 -5.48
C GLY A 45 18.19 -11.98 -6.35
N MET A 46 17.13 -12.76 -6.39
CA MET A 46 17.03 -13.99 -7.17
C MET A 46 16.83 -13.73 -8.67
N ARG A 47 17.09 -14.73 -9.52
CA ARG A 47 16.99 -14.62 -10.99
C ARG A 47 15.61 -15.00 -11.56
N TRP A 48 14.71 -15.47 -10.72
CA TRP A 48 13.39 -15.98 -11.10
C TRP A 48 12.33 -14.88 -11.10
N GLY A 49 11.27 -15.09 -11.89
CA GLY A 49 10.16 -14.14 -12.05
C GLY A 49 10.40 -13.09 -13.13
N SER A 50 9.45 -12.16 -13.22
CA SER A 50 9.51 -11.00 -14.12
C SER A 50 9.21 -9.72 -13.35
N TRP A 51 9.88 -8.64 -13.69
CA TRP A 51 9.58 -7.32 -13.12
C TRP A 51 8.19 -6.85 -13.58
N GLY A 52 7.35 -6.47 -12.63
CA GLY A 52 6.10 -5.76 -12.90
C GLY A 52 6.35 -4.30 -13.29
N ARG A 53 5.28 -3.53 -13.44
CA ARG A 53 5.37 -2.08 -13.70
C ARG A 53 5.95 -1.36 -12.48
N SER A 54 6.72 -0.31 -12.74
CA SER A 54 7.21 0.56 -11.69
C SER A 54 6.07 1.41 -11.12
N GLU A 55 5.90 1.37 -9.80
CA GLU A 55 4.93 2.16 -9.08
C GLU A 55 5.59 3.31 -8.35
N PHE A 56 4.97 4.49 -8.44
CA PHE A 56 5.49 5.70 -7.82
C PHE A 56 4.41 6.37 -6.98
N CYS A 57 4.83 6.90 -5.83
CA CYS A 57 4.02 7.88 -5.12
C CYS A 57 3.68 9.06 -6.06
N PRO A 58 2.51 9.70 -5.88
CA PRO A 58 2.09 10.88 -6.63
C PRO A 58 3.17 11.93 -6.82
N ASN A 59 3.12 12.66 -7.93
CA ASN A 59 4.12 13.70 -8.21
C ASN A 59 4.24 14.70 -7.04
N GLY A 60 5.46 15.07 -6.69
CA GLY A 60 5.76 15.91 -5.51
C GLY A 60 5.70 15.19 -4.16
N THR A 61 5.34 13.90 -4.11
CA THR A 61 5.36 13.08 -2.89
C THR A 61 6.41 11.97 -2.97
N TYR A 62 6.72 11.36 -1.82
CA TYR A 62 7.72 10.30 -1.64
C TYR A 62 7.22 9.23 -0.66
N ALA A 63 7.75 8.01 -0.76
CA ALA A 63 7.42 6.94 0.18
C ALA A 63 8.06 7.21 1.55
N LYS A 64 7.28 7.09 2.61
CA LYS A 64 7.69 7.35 4.02
C LYS A 64 7.48 6.17 4.95
N GLY A 65 6.83 5.10 4.50
CA GLY A 65 6.59 3.88 5.27
C GLY A 65 6.08 2.77 4.35
N PHE A 66 6.10 1.53 4.83
CA PHE A 66 5.72 0.36 4.04
C PHE A 66 4.86 -0.62 4.86
N ASN A 67 4.17 -1.49 4.15
CA ASN A 67 3.40 -2.61 4.69
C ASN A 67 3.47 -3.76 3.67
N GLY A 68 3.55 -4.99 4.15
CA GLY A 68 3.64 -6.19 3.35
C GLY A 68 2.51 -7.14 3.64
N VAL A 69 2.13 -7.92 2.63
CA VAL A 69 1.35 -9.14 2.81
C VAL A 69 2.31 -10.31 2.69
N GLU A 70 2.31 -11.15 3.70
CA GLU A 70 3.17 -12.32 3.85
C GLU A 70 2.29 -13.56 3.93
N GLU A 71 2.72 -14.64 3.28
CA GLU A 71 2.16 -15.96 3.51
C GLU A 71 3.13 -16.80 4.30
N VAL A 72 2.64 -17.36 5.41
CA VAL A 72 3.38 -18.29 6.25
C VAL A 72 2.77 -19.68 6.10
N ARG A 73 3.55 -20.63 5.60
CA ARG A 73 3.17 -22.04 5.46
C ARG A 73 3.98 -22.90 6.40
N PHE A 74 3.29 -23.75 7.15
CA PHE A 74 3.91 -24.79 7.96
C PHE A 74 3.87 -26.09 7.17
N VAL A 75 5.05 -26.56 6.75
CA VAL A 75 5.21 -27.82 6.03
C VAL A 75 5.68 -28.88 7.01
N MET A 76 4.96 -30.00 7.03
CA MET A 76 5.38 -31.20 7.75
C MET A 76 5.65 -32.31 6.75
N GLU A 77 6.91 -32.70 6.64
CA GLU A 77 7.34 -33.83 5.81
C GLU A 77 8.09 -34.84 6.67
N GLY A 78 7.41 -35.94 7.00
CA GLY A 78 7.89 -36.92 7.97
C GLY A 78 8.04 -36.29 9.36
N SER A 79 9.28 -36.27 9.89
CA SER A 79 9.62 -35.66 11.18
C SER A 79 10.23 -34.26 11.06
N LYS A 80 10.30 -33.69 9.86
CA LYS A 80 10.82 -32.33 9.64
C LYS A 80 9.70 -31.31 9.79
N HIS A 81 10.02 -30.21 10.44
CA HIS A 81 9.17 -29.03 10.54
C HIS A 81 9.86 -27.88 9.82
N GLU A 82 9.24 -27.38 8.78
CA GLU A 82 9.72 -26.22 8.04
C GLU A 82 8.63 -25.15 8.02
N THR A 83 9.02 -23.93 8.37
CA THR A 83 8.15 -22.76 8.23
C THR A 83 8.64 -21.98 7.03
N LEU A 84 7.84 -21.98 5.96
CA LEU A 84 8.08 -21.16 4.78
C LEU A 84 7.36 -19.83 4.98
N SER A 85 8.07 -18.74 4.76
CA SER A 85 7.54 -17.39 4.84
C SER A 85 7.92 -16.69 3.54
N PHE A 86 6.96 -16.12 2.84
CA PHE A 86 7.24 -15.39 1.62
C PHE A 86 6.33 -14.18 1.45
N MET A 87 6.97 -13.06 1.09
CA MET A 87 6.33 -11.79 0.81
C MET A 87 5.59 -11.87 -0.52
N LEU A 88 4.29 -11.66 -0.47
CA LEU A 88 3.39 -11.76 -1.61
C LEU A 88 3.20 -10.41 -2.33
N ASN A 89 3.18 -9.31 -1.58
CA ASN A 89 3.05 -7.96 -2.13
C ASN A 89 3.52 -6.92 -1.12
N LEU A 90 3.85 -5.72 -1.61
CA LEU A 90 4.25 -4.58 -0.81
C LEU A 90 3.42 -3.35 -1.18
N LYS A 91 3.14 -2.52 -0.19
CA LYS A 91 2.58 -1.19 -0.38
C LYS A 91 3.32 -0.15 0.46
N PHE A 92 3.23 1.09 0.02
CA PHE A 92 3.95 2.21 0.61
C PHE A 92 2.99 3.33 0.96
N ASN A 93 3.20 3.92 2.14
CA ASN A 93 2.55 5.15 2.54
C ASN A 93 3.36 6.33 1.99
N CYS A 94 2.71 7.19 1.19
CA CYS A 94 3.34 8.37 0.61
C CYS A 94 3.24 9.58 1.55
N SER A 95 4.10 10.59 1.38
CA SER A 95 4.14 11.76 2.27
C SER A 95 2.81 12.54 2.40
N GLY A 96 1.87 12.39 1.46
CA GLY A 96 0.48 12.86 1.58
C GLY A 96 -0.49 11.85 2.22
N VAL A 97 -1.69 11.75 1.62
CA VAL A 97 -2.80 10.84 2.02
C VAL A 97 -2.94 9.64 1.06
N TYR A 98 -1.88 9.33 0.33
CA TYR A 98 -1.89 8.37 -0.76
C TYR A 98 -1.10 7.12 -0.38
N GLU A 99 -1.60 5.97 -0.83
CA GLU A 99 -0.89 4.69 -0.79
C GLU A 99 -0.51 4.29 -2.21
N MET A 100 0.68 3.71 -2.35
CA MET A 100 1.17 3.09 -3.57
C MET A 100 1.24 1.59 -3.34
N VAL A 101 0.50 0.80 -4.12
CA VAL A 101 0.40 -0.65 -3.97
C VAL A 101 1.12 -1.32 -5.13
N GLY A 102 2.02 -2.27 -4.83
CA GLY A 102 2.74 -3.03 -5.82
C GLY A 102 1.85 -4.00 -6.61
N GLU A 103 2.39 -4.50 -7.74
CA GLU A 103 1.74 -5.48 -8.61
C GLU A 103 1.92 -6.94 -8.16
N GLY A 104 2.14 -7.17 -6.86
CA GLY A 104 2.19 -8.52 -6.29
C GLY A 104 0.81 -9.17 -6.17
N ALA A 105 0.69 -10.17 -5.30
CA ALA A 105 -0.56 -10.88 -5.06
C ALA A 105 -1.69 -9.93 -4.62
N ALA A 106 -2.91 -10.24 -5.06
CA ALA A 106 -4.14 -9.54 -4.66
C ALA A 106 -4.87 -10.21 -3.48
N TRP A 107 -4.22 -11.19 -2.84
CA TRP A 107 -4.79 -12.02 -1.77
C TRP A 107 -3.81 -12.09 -0.58
N GLY A 108 -4.31 -12.60 0.55
CA GLY A 108 -3.63 -12.58 1.84
C GLY A 108 -4.04 -11.38 2.70
N GLU A 109 -3.52 -11.33 3.92
CA GLU A 109 -3.83 -10.28 4.89
C GLU A 109 -2.63 -9.33 5.02
N TRP A 110 -2.89 -8.02 4.93
CA TRP A 110 -1.86 -7.01 5.14
C TRP A 110 -1.44 -7.00 6.61
N GLY A 111 -0.14 -6.90 6.85
CA GLY A 111 0.40 -6.76 8.20
C GLY A 111 0.20 -5.37 8.78
N GLU A 112 0.97 -5.06 9.81
CA GLU A 112 1.03 -3.72 10.39
C GLU A 112 1.89 -2.78 9.54
N TRP A 113 1.56 -1.49 9.57
CA TRP A 113 2.40 -0.48 8.93
C TRP A 113 3.72 -0.32 9.68
N SER A 114 4.81 -0.14 8.91
CA SER A 114 6.08 0.29 9.47
C SER A 114 5.94 1.67 10.15
N PRO A 115 6.84 2.01 11.09
CA PRO A 115 7.05 3.39 11.48
C PRO A 115 7.31 4.26 10.23
N THR A 116 6.87 5.52 10.28
CA THR A 116 7.13 6.45 9.19
C THR A 116 8.47 7.17 9.39
N CYS A 117 9.08 7.59 8.29
CA CYS A 117 10.36 8.30 8.25
C CYS A 117 10.34 9.73 8.86
N GLN A 118 9.39 10.07 9.74
CA GLN A 118 9.34 11.33 10.51
C GLN A 118 9.53 12.60 9.65
N GLY A 119 8.88 12.65 8.48
CA GLY A 119 9.00 13.76 7.52
C GLY A 119 10.03 13.55 6.41
N ARG A 120 10.82 12.48 6.48
CA ARG A 120 11.81 12.09 5.46
C ARG A 120 11.28 10.99 4.54
N GLY A 121 12.07 10.64 3.53
CA GLY A 121 11.77 9.56 2.59
C GLY A 121 12.57 8.30 2.83
N ILE A 122 12.04 7.17 2.33
CA ILE A 122 12.78 5.92 2.21
C ILE A 122 13.86 6.10 1.13
N CYS A 123 15.10 5.73 1.44
CA CYS A 123 16.28 5.92 0.59
C CYS A 123 17.19 4.68 0.50
N GLY A 124 16.87 3.63 1.24
CA GLY A 124 17.69 2.42 1.31
C GLY A 124 16.83 1.22 1.60
N ILE A 125 17.32 0.05 1.19
CA ILE A 125 16.64 -1.23 1.36
C ILE A 125 17.64 -2.32 1.71
N ARG A 126 17.23 -3.25 2.58
CA ARG A 126 17.88 -4.53 2.82
C ARG A 126 16.84 -5.62 2.77
N THR A 127 17.10 -6.68 2.03
CA THR A 127 16.20 -7.82 1.85
C THR A 127 16.72 -9.04 2.59
N ARG A 128 15.80 -9.87 3.09
CA ARG A 128 16.07 -11.24 3.55
C ARG A 128 15.44 -12.20 2.54
N ILE A 129 16.25 -13.06 1.95
CA ILE A 129 15.84 -13.97 0.88
C ILE A 129 16.22 -15.38 1.30
N GLU A 130 15.29 -16.32 1.15
CA GLU A 130 15.56 -17.75 1.31
C GLU A 130 16.36 -18.25 0.10
N GLU A 131 17.50 -18.90 0.32
CA GLU A 131 18.30 -19.46 -0.77
C GLU A 131 17.64 -20.71 -1.37
N PRO A 132 17.89 -21.05 -2.65
CA PRO A 132 17.31 -22.23 -3.26
C PRO A 132 17.73 -23.50 -2.50
N GLN A 133 16.76 -24.26 -1.97
CA GLN A 133 17.03 -25.48 -1.19
C GLN A 133 17.09 -26.76 -2.04
N GLY A 134 16.88 -26.66 -3.35
CA GLY A 134 17.04 -27.78 -4.28
C GLY A 134 16.07 -27.70 -5.46
N PHE A 135 15.32 -28.79 -5.66
CA PHE A 135 14.31 -28.88 -6.71
C PHE A 135 12.96 -28.44 -6.16
N GLY A 136 12.50 -27.24 -6.55
CA GLY A 136 11.21 -26.73 -6.10
C GLY A 136 11.12 -25.21 -6.17
N ASP A 137 9.97 -24.69 -5.77
CA ASP A 137 9.76 -23.25 -5.53
C ASP A 137 10.16 -22.91 -4.09
N ASP A 138 11.46 -23.01 -3.81
CA ASP A 138 12.03 -22.81 -2.47
C ASP A 138 12.54 -21.36 -2.28
N THR A 139 12.31 -20.51 -3.28
CA THR A 139 12.92 -19.18 -3.39
C THR A 139 11.91 -18.10 -3.06
N ALA A 140 12.19 -17.31 -2.03
CA ALA A 140 11.30 -16.24 -1.62
C ALA A 140 12.01 -15.03 -1.02
N LEU A 141 11.42 -13.85 -1.22
CA LEU A 141 11.68 -12.69 -0.39
C LEU A 141 10.92 -12.88 0.92
N ASN A 142 11.62 -13.04 2.04
CA ASN A 142 10.98 -13.31 3.34
C ASN A 142 10.73 -12.02 4.12
N ASP A 143 11.63 -11.04 4.01
CA ASP A 143 11.55 -9.80 4.81
C ASP A 143 12.28 -8.63 4.13
N VAL A 144 11.88 -7.40 4.47
CA VAL A 144 12.49 -6.17 3.99
C VAL A 144 12.69 -5.17 5.12
N ILE A 145 13.85 -4.53 5.14
CA ILE A 145 14.15 -3.40 6.01
C ILE A 145 14.39 -2.19 5.13
N MET A 146 13.62 -1.14 5.38
CA MET A 146 13.73 0.14 4.69
C MET A 146 14.49 1.13 5.58
N TYR A 147 15.36 1.94 4.98
CA TYR A 147 16.10 2.99 5.66
C TYR A 147 15.55 4.36 5.28
N CYS A 148 15.45 5.24 6.28
CA CYS A 148 15.11 6.65 6.09
C CYS A 148 16.41 7.47 6.04
N CYS A 149 16.52 8.39 5.08
CA CYS A 149 17.67 9.30 4.98
C CYS A 149 17.23 10.74 5.17
N ASP A 150 18.20 11.60 5.49
CA ASP A 150 18.04 13.05 5.56
C ASP A 150 17.80 13.68 4.18
#